data_AF-A0A643K4E3-F1
#
_entry.id   AF-A0A643K4E3-F1
#
_cell.length_a   1.000
_cell.length_b   1.000
_cell.length_c   1.000
_cell.angle_alpha   90.00
_cell.angle_beta   90.00
_cell.angle_gamma   90.00
#
_symmetry.space_group_name_H-M   'P 1'
#
loop_
_entity.id
_entity.type
_entity.pdbx_description
1 polymer ?
#
loop_
_entity_poly.entity_id
_entity_poly.type
_entity_poly.pdbx_seq_one_letter_code
_entity_poly.pdbx_strand_id
1 'polypeptide(L)' 'MTVPTDVGFVVFGVVLFYFAEDMLFARRFGPITDGARSSETGGYAFRFLGLVFVAVGIAKLLGM' A
#
# COMPACT_ATOMS: atom_id res chain seq x y z
N MET A 1 -16.68 -8.05 -13.25
CA MET A 1 -16.42 -8.06 -11.80
C MET A 1 -17.61 -7.39 -11.12
N THR A 2 -17.94 -7.73 -9.87
CA THR A 2 -19.09 -7.11 -9.18
C THR A 2 -18.61 -5.89 -8.38
N VAL A 3 -19.48 -4.91 -8.18
CA VAL A 3 -19.19 -3.69 -7.38
C VAL A 3 -18.54 -4.01 -6.02
N PRO A 4 -18.97 -5.04 -5.26
CA PRO A 4 -18.29 -5.43 -4.02
C PRO A 4 -16.83 -5.82 -4.22
N THR A 5 -16.50 -6.49 -5.33
CA THR A 5 -15.11 -6.86 -5.64
C THR A 5 -14.27 -5.61 -5.92
N ASP A 6 -14.79 -4.65 -6.68
CA ASP A 6 -14.05 -3.44 -7.04
C ASP A 6 -13.83 -2.53 -5.82
N VAL A 7 -14.82 -2.41 -4.95
CA VAL A 7 -14.67 -1.77 -3.62
C VAL A 7 -13.62 -2.52 -2.79
N GLY A 8 -13.61 -3.85 -2.83
CA GLY A 8 -12.60 -4.67 -2.16
C GLY A 8 -11.17 -4.36 -2.64
N PHE A 9 -10.96 -4.13 -3.94
CA PHE A 9 -9.66 -3.71 -4.48
C PHE A 9 -9.21 -2.36 -3.91
N VAL A 10 -10.12 -1.39 -3.83
CA VAL A 10 -9.83 -0.08 -3.25
C VAL A 10 -9.48 -0.21 -1.78
N VAL A 11 -10.30 -0.90 -0.99
CA VAL A 11 -10.06 -1.09 0.45
C VAL A 11 -8.74 -1.80 0.70
N PHE A 12 -8.44 -2.87 -0.04
CA PHE A 12 -7.19 -3.60 0.09
C PHE A 12 -5.97 -2.72 -0.23
N GLY A 13 -6.04 -1.93 -1.30
CA GLY A 13 -4.98 -0.99 -1.64
C GLY A 13 -4.76 0.09 -0.58
N VAL A 14 -5.84 0.62 0.02
CA VAL A 14 -5.76 1.57 1.14
C VAL A 14 -5.09 0.95 2.36
N VAL A 15 -5.45 -0.28 2.73
CA VAL A 15 -4.83 -1.00 3.85
C VAL A 15 -3.33 -1.20 3.62
N LEU A 16 -2.93 -1.61 2.41
CA LEU A 16 -1.51 -1.75 2.05
C LEU A 16 -0.75 -0.42 2.14
N PHE A 17 -1.38 0.67 1.72
CA PHE A 17 -0.79 2.00 1.82
C PHE A 17 -0.56 2.42 3.27
N TYR A 18 -1.56 2.27 4.14
CA TYR A 18 -1.44 2.60 5.57
C TYR A 18 -0.40 1.72 6.28
N PHE A 19 -0.38 0.43 5.98
CA PHE A 19 0.62 -0.49 6.52
C PHE A 19 2.04 -0.09 6.12
N ALA A 20 2.23 0.32 4.87
CA ALA A 20 3.51 0.82 4.38
C ALA A 20 3.94 2.11 5.10
N GLU A 21 3.02 3.04 5.35
CA GLU A 21 3.33 4.25 6.10
C GLU A 21 3.72 3.94 7.55
N ASP A 22 3.06 3.00 8.22
CA ASP A 22 3.41 2.58 9.57
C ASP A 22 4.81 1.95 9.62
N MET A 23 5.14 1.08 8.66
CA MET A 23 6.48 0.51 8.54
C MET A 23 7.57 1.55 8.31
N LEU A 24 7.31 2.56 7.48
CA LEU A 24 8.25 3.66 7.22
C LEU A 24 8.35 4.60 8.44
N PHE A 25 7.24 4.87 9.11
CA PHE A 25 7.17 5.75 10.27
C PHE A 25 7.89 5.14 11.49
N ALA A 26 7.64 3.87 11.80
CA ALA A 26 8.30 3.15 12.89
C ALA A 26 9.83 3.16 12.77
N ARG A 27 10.36 3.23 11.53
CA ARG A 27 11.80 3.28 11.27
C ARG A 27 12.41 4.66 11.40
N ARG A 28 11.63 5.73 11.23
CA ARG A 28 12.10 7.10 11.44
C ARG A 28 12.54 7.37 12.88
N PHE A 29 12.09 6.55 13.83
CA PHE A 29 12.41 6.65 15.26
C PHE A 29 13.27 5.49 15.80
N GLY A 30 13.72 4.56 14.94
CA GLY A 30 14.52 3.39 15.32
C GLY A 30 15.99 3.46 14.89
N PRO A 31 16.88 2.63 15.45
CA PRO A 31 18.30 2.60 15.07
C PRO A 31 18.51 2.16 13.62
N ILE A 32 19.34 2.91 12.87
CA ILE A 32 19.65 2.64 11.47
C ILE A 32 20.58 1.42 11.37
N THR A 33 20.03 0.28 10.98
CA THR A 33 20.74 -0.98 10.73
C THR A 33 20.52 -1.43 9.28
N ASP A 34 21.28 -2.38 8.75
CA ASP A 34 21.04 -2.91 7.39
C ASP A 34 19.64 -3.55 7.26
N GLY A 35 19.13 -4.14 8.35
CA GLY A 35 17.73 -4.58 8.45
C GLY A 35 16.73 -3.42 8.37
N ALA A 36 17.11 -2.24 8.90
CA ALA A 36 16.35 -0.98 8.77
C ALA A 36 16.33 -0.44 7.33
N ARG A 37 17.33 -0.76 6.50
CA ARG A 37 17.36 -0.38 5.08
C ARG A 37 16.53 -1.31 4.20
N SER A 38 16.63 -2.63 4.42
CA SER A 38 15.91 -3.65 3.63
C SER A 38 14.38 -3.49 3.70
N SER A 39 13.82 -3.28 4.89
CA SER A 39 12.37 -3.09 5.02
C SER A 39 11.89 -1.63 4.86
N GLU A 40 12.77 -0.64 4.69
CA GLU A 40 12.39 0.65 4.09
C GLU A 40 12.02 0.44 2.62
N THR A 41 12.87 -0.26 1.87
CA THR A 41 12.57 -0.68 0.48
C THR A 41 11.29 -1.50 0.41
N GLY A 42 11.08 -2.40 1.38
CA GLY A 42 9.82 -3.14 1.55
C GLY A 42 8.61 -2.23 1.75
N GLY A 43 8.71 -1.25 2.65
CA GLY A 43 7.65 -0.25 2.88
C GLY A 43 7.32 0.54 1.62
N TYR A 44 8.32 1.02 0.88
CA TYR A 44 8.07 1.70 -0.41
C TYR A 44 7.42 0.80 -1.45
N ALA A 45 7.79 -0.48 -1.52
CA ALA A 45 7.17 -1.45 -2.41
C ALA A 45 5.68 -1.68 -2.07
N PHE A 46 5.34 -1.83 -0.78
CA PHE A 46 3.95 -1.96 -0.33
C PHE A 46 3.14 -0.69 -0.59
N ARG A 47 3.75 0.50 -0.43
CA ARG A 47 3.10 1.78 -0.74
C ARG A 47 2.75 1.88 -2.23
N PHE A 48 3.70 1.53 -3.10
CA PHE A 48 3.48 1.52 -4.55
C PHE A 48 2.40 0.50 -4.94
N LEU A 49 2.47 -0.71 -4.38
CA LEU A 49 1.47 -1.75 -4.63
C LEU A 49 0.07 -1.29 -4.19
N GLY A 50 -0.04 -0.69 -3.00
CA GLY A 50 -1.30 -0.14 -2.48
C GLY A 50 -1.92 0.88 -3.44
N LEU A 51 -1.11 1.82 -3.95
CA LEU A 51 -1.56 2.81 -4.94
C LEU A 51 -2.07 2.14 -6.23
N VAL A 52 -1.40 1.10 -6.72
CA VAL A 52 -1.85 0.36 -7.92
C VAL A 52 -3.21 -0.30 -7.67
N PHE A 53 -3.40 -0.96 -6.53
CA PHE A 53 -4.68 -1.58 -6.18
C PHE A 53 -5.82 -0.56 -6.07
N VAL A 54 -5.55 0.59 -5.45
CA VAL A 54 -6.53 1.70 -5.37
C VAL A 54 -6.86 2.23 -6.77
N ALA A 55 -5.85 2.53 -7.59
CA ALA A 55 -6.05 3.06 -8.93
C ALA A 55 -6.86 2.10 -9.82
N VAL A 56 -6.55 0.80 -9.77
CA VAL A 56 -7.28 -0.24 -10.52
C VAL A 56 -8.72 -0.37 -10.00
N GLY A 57 -8.94 -0.34 -8.69
CA GLY A 57 -10.28 -0.39 -8.11
C GLY A 57 -11.13 0.82 -8.50
N ILE A 58 -10.57 2.03 -8.42
CA ILE A 58 -11.25 3.26 -8.84
C ILE A 58 -11.55 3.23 -10.34
N ALA A 59 -10.59 2.83 -11.17
CA ALA A 59 -10.79 2.75 -12.61
C ALA A 59 -11.99 1.87 -12.99
N LYS A 60 -12.11 0.69 -12.35
CA LYS A 60 -13.23 -0.22 -12.56
C LYS A 60 -14.56 0.36 -12.07
N LEU A 61 -14.56 1.04 -10.92
CA LEU A 61 -15.75 1.72 -10.40
C LEU A 61 -16.23 2.86 -11.31
N LEU A 62 -15.31 3.49 -12.04
CA LEU A 62 -15.61 4.50 -13.05
C LEU A 62 -16.05 3.92 -14.40
N GLY A 63 -16.03 2.58 -14.54
CA GLY A 63 -16.44 1.88 -15.77
C GLY A 63 -15.36 1.82 -16.85
N MET A 64 -14.08 2.02 -16.50
CA MET A 64 -12.94 1.84 -17.40
C MET A 64 -12.45 0.38 -17.44
#